data_AF-A0A538FAP8-F1
#
_entry.id   AF-A0A538FAP8-F1
#
_cell.length_a   1.000
_cell.length_b   1.000
_cell.length_c   1.000
_cell.angle_alpha   90.00
_cell.angle_beta   90.00
_cell.angle_gamma   90.00
#
_symmetry.space_group_name_H-M   'P 1'
#
loop_
_entity.id
_entity.type
_entity.pdbx_description
1 polymer ?
#
loop_
_entity_poly.entity_id
_entity_poly.type
_entity_poly.pdbx_seq_one_letter_code
_entity_poly.pdbx_strand_id
1 'polypeptide(L)'
;MSSIPPPTEEVEAPQPPRGHVRIIYLGPVAPHWELESQFGERALIEEFRQRALARLVLLPPHDPQFRRNRERVARDAERENLILEWDLGIPEDEEPDAV
;
A
#
# COMPACT_ATOMS: atom_id res chain seq x y z
N MET A 1 18.37 -47.22 16.80
CA MET A 1 17.22 -46.33 16.58
C MET A 1 17.76 -44.94 16.32
N SER A 2 18.02 -44.56 15.07
CA SER A 2 18.40 -43.18 14.75
C SER A 2 17.16 -42.30 14.81
N SER A 3 17.11 -41.43 15.80
CA SER A 3 16.11 -40.38 15.90
C SER A 3 16.43 -39.32 14.85
N ILE A 4 15.60 -39.21 13.82
CA ILE A 4 15.62 -38.08 12.89
C ILE A 4 15.16 -36.86 13.69
N PRO A 5 15.95 -35.78 13.80
CA PRO A 5 15.46 -34.55 14.40
C PRO A 5 14.30 -34.01 13.55
N PRO A 6 13.24 -33.44 14.16
CA PRO A 6 12.17 -32.81 13.39
C PRO A 6 12.75 -31.70 12.50
N PRO A 7 12.16 -31.44 11.34
CA PRO A 7 12.60 -30.32 10.50
C PRO A 7 12.47 -29.05 11.34
N THR A 8 13.60 -28.40 11.58
CA THR A 8 13.64 -27.08 12.19
C THR A 8 12.84 -26.16 11.27
N GLU A 9 11.72 -25.62 11.75
CA GLU A 9 11.04 -24.52 11.06
C GLU A 9 12.02 -23.35 11.03
N GLU A 10 12.76 -23.22 9.92
CA GLU A 10 13.51 -22.02 9.60
C GLU A 10 12.49 -20.91 9.40
N VAL A 11 12.25 -20.13 10.45
CA VAL A 11 11.47 -18.90 10.36
C VAL A 11 12.27 -17.95 9.49
N GLU A 12 11.89 -17.84 8.21
CA GLU A 12 12.53 -16.93 7.26
C GLU A 12 12.42 -15.51 7.84
N ALA A 13 13.58 -14.90 8.11
CA ALA A 13 13.62 -13.55 8.64
C ALA A 13 12.94 -12.59 7.64
N PRO A 14 12.13 -11.63 8.12
CA PRO A 14 11.40 -10.73 7.23
C PRO A 14 12.39 -9.98 6.32
N GLN A 15 12.20 -10.13 5.01
CA GLN A 15 13.03 -9.47 4.01
C GLN A 15 12.83 -7.95 4.10
N PRO A 16 13.90 -7.14 3.93
CA PRO A 16 13.76 -5.69 3.95
C PRO A 16 12.83 -5.21 2.83
N PRO A 17 12.04 -4.14 3.05
CA PRO A 17 11.15 -3.62 2.03
C PRO A 17 11.88 -3.23 0.75
N ARG A 18 11.29 -3.57 -0.40
CA ARG A 18 11.85 -3.31 -1.73
C ARG A 18 11.63 -1.88 -2.22
N GLY A 19 10.76 -1.13 -1.54
CA GLY A 19 10.44 0.25 -1.85
C GLY A 19 9.42 0.85 -0.89
N HIS A 20 9.23 2.15 -1.02
CA HIS A 20 8.21 2.90 -0.29
C HIS A 20 7.48 3.84 -1.26
N VAL A 21 6.16 3.72 -1.26
CA VAL A 21 5.23 4.53 -2.06
C VAL A 21 4.20 5.19 -1.16
N ARG A 22 3.87 6.43 -1.48
CA ARG A 22 2.82 7.21 -0.83
C ARG A 22 1.76 7.58 -1.84
N ILE A 23 0.50 7.24 -1.56
CA ILE A 23 -0.65 7.60 -2.40
C ILE A 23 -1.32 8.82 -1.77
N ILE A 24 -1.37 9.92 -2.53
CA ILE A 24 -1.82 11.23 -2.09
C ILE A 24 -3.16 11.55 -2.74
N TYR A 25 -4.15 11.92 -1.94
CA TYR A 25 -5.44 12.42 -2.43
C TYR A 25 -5.31 13.90 -2.82
N LEU A 26 -5.42 14.20 -4.11
CA LEU A 26 -5.31 15.56 -4.64
C LEU A 26 -6.62 16.37 -4.54
N GLY A 27 -7.75 15.68 -4.35
CA GLY A 27 -9.06 16.30 -4.22
C GLY A 27 -10.13 15.74 -5.16
N PRO A 28 -11.31 16.38 -5.21
CA PRO A 28 -12.49 15.85 -5.89
C PRO A 28 -12.47 16.05 -7.41
N VAL A 29 -11.40 16.61 -7.99
CA VAL A 29 -11.25 16.81 -9.43
C VAL A 29 -10.16 15.87 -9.94
N ALA A 30 -10.43 15.19 -11.06
CA ALA A 30 -9.46 14.29 -11.65
C ALA A 30 -8.18 15.04 -12.10
N PRO A 31 -6.98 14.46 -11.91
CA PRO A 31 -6.72 13.17 -11.25
C PRO A 31 -6.87 13.27 -9.72
N HIS A 32 -7.70 12.40 -9.13
CA HIS A 32 -7.96 12.38 -7.68
C HIS A 32 -6.74 11.96 -6.85
N TRP A 33 -5.78 11.29 -7.49
CA TRP A 33 -4.70 10.60 -6.81
C TRP A 33 -3.37 10.87 -7.48
N GLU A 34 -2.36 11.10 -6.66
CA GLU A 34 -0.96 11.10 -7.03
C GLU A 34 -0.24 9.97 -6.29
N LEU A 35 0.84 9.48 -6.87
CA LEU A 35 1.72 8.52 -6.20
C LEU A 35 3.13 9.06 -6.21
N GLU A 36 3.73 9.12 -5.03
CA GLU A 36 5.14 9.47 -4.86
C GLU A 36 5.90 8.23 -4.39
N SER A 37 7.20 8.17 -4.70
CA SER A 37 8.08 7.13 -4.18
C SER A 37 9.21 7.79 -3.41
N GLN A 38 9.47 7.29 -2.21
CA GLN A 38 10.59 7.73 -1.39
C GLN A 38 11.87 6.96 -1.76
N PHE A 39 11.75 5.66 -2.00
CA PHE A 39 12.83 4.80 -2.49
C PHE A 39 12.26 3.53 -3.15
N GLY A 40 13.10 2.82 -3.90
CA GLY A 40 12.78 1.54 -4.53
C GLY A 40 13.30 1.45 -5.96
N GLU A 41 13.26 0.25 -6.53
CA GLU A 41 13.63 0.04 -7.93
C GLU A 41 12.60 0.70 -8.86
N ARG A 42 13.04 1.56 -9.78
CA ARG A 42 12.15 2.34 -10.66
C ARG A 42 11.14 1.48 -11.43
N ALA A 43 11.57 0.34 -11.99
CA ALA A 43 10.69 -0.52 -12.77
C ALA A 43 9.53 -1.07 -11.91
N LEU A 44 9.87 -1.57 -10.71
CA LEU A 44 8.89 -2.07 -9.74
C LEU A 44 7.90 -0.98 -9.31
N ILE A 45 8.40 0.22 -8.99
CA ILE A 45 7.55 1.34 -8.56
C ILE A 45 6.61 1.78 -9.68
N GLU A 46 7.08 1.86 -10.92
CA GLU A 46 6.25 2.27 -12.06
C GLU A 46 5.18 1.23 -12.41
N GLU A 47 5.51 -0.06 -12.33
CA GLU A 47 4.53 -1.13 -12.50
C GLU A 47 3.44 -1.10 -11.41
N PHE A 48 3.84 -0.90 -10.15
CA PHE A 48 2.91 -0.73 -9.04
C PHE A 48 2.03 0.52 -9.26
N ARG A 49 2.64 1.65 -9.65
CA ARG A 49 1.94 2.91 -9.93
C ARG A 49 0.83 2.72 -10.95
N GLN A 50 1.12 2.10 -12.10
CA GLN A 50 0.13 1.87 -13.14
C GLN A 50 -1.06 1.05 -12.62
N ARG A 51 -0.77 -0.03 -11.88
CA ARG A 51 -1.78 -0.88 -11.26
C ARG A 51 -2.61 -0.17 -10.19
N ALA A 52 -1.98 0.65 -9.36
CA ALA A 52 -2.64 1.39 -8.29
C ALA A 52 -3.55 2.49 -8.87
N LEU A 53 -3.02 3.34 -9.76
CA LEU A 53 -3.80 4.42 -10.37
C LEU A 53 -4.95 3.87 -11.21
N ALA A 54 -4.76 2.80 -11.99
CA ALA A 54 -5.85 2.19 -12.75
C ALA A 54 -7.03 1.72 -11.87
N ARG A 55 -6.77 1.33 -10.61
CA ARG A 55 -7.82 0.96 -9.65
C ARG A 55 -8.47 2.18 -8.99
N LEU A 56 -7.79 3.31 -8.93
CA LEU A 56 -8.22 4.50 -8.17
C LEU A 56 -8.74 5.65 -9.03
N VAL A 57 -8.48 5.64 -10.36
CA VAL A 57 -8.66 6.79 -11.27
C VAL A 57 -10.00 7.54 -11.17
N LEU A 58 -11.13 6.84 -10.95
CA LEU A 58 -12.46 7.47 -10.83
C LEU A 58 -13.07 7.39 -9.42
N LEU A 59 -12.29 7.01 -8.42
CA LEU A 59 -12.82 6.69 -7.08
C LEU A 59 -12.28 7.67 -6.05
N PRO A 60 -13.05 8.70 -5.69
CA PRO A 60 -12.73 9.52 -4.52
C PRO A 60 -12.89 8.72 -3.21
N PRO A 61 -12.31 9.18 -2.08
CA PRO A 61 -12.32 8.45 -0.81
C PRO A 61 -13.71 8.07 -0.25
N HIS A 62 -14.74 8.83 -0.59
CA HIS A 62 -16.12 8.62 -0.14
C HIS A 62 -16.90 7.64 -1.02
N ASP A 63 -16.33 7.17 -2.12
CA ASP A 63 -16.97 6.20 -3.00
C ASP A 63 -17.02 4.79 -2.34
N PRO A 64 -18.17 4.07 -2.36
CA PRO A 64 -18.25 2.72 -1.78
C PRO A 64 -17.24 1.71 -2.36
N GLN A 65 -16.86 1.85 -3.63
CA GLN A 65 -15.88 0.99 -4.29
C GLN A 65 -14.44 1.32 -3.88
N PHE A 66 -14.17 2.54 -3.39
CA PHE A 66 -12.83 2.96 -2.95
C PHE A 66 -12.26 1.99 -1.92
N ARG A 67 -13.02 1.60 -0.89
CA ARG A 67 -12.54 0.69 0.16
C ARG A 67 -12.00 -0.63 -0.41
N ARG A 68 -12.74 -1.24 -1.34
CA ARG A 68 -12.35 -2.51 -1.98
C ARG A 68 -11.11 -2.35 -2.85
N ASN A 69 -11.00 -1.24 -3.58
CA ASN A 69 -9.84 -1.00 -4.42
C ASN A 69 -8.61 -0.63 -3.59
N ARG A 70 -8.78 0.11 -2.49
CA ARG A 70 -7.75 0.39 -1.49
C ARG A 70 -7.15 -0.91 -0.92
N GLU A 71 -8.00 -1.86 -0.52
CA GLU A 71 -7.55 -3.18 -0.07
C GLU A 71 -6.80 -3.95 -1.16
N ARG A 72 -7.26 -3.89 -2.42
CA ARG A 72 -6.55 -4.51 -3.55
C ARG A 72 -5.17 -3.88 -3.79
N VAL A 73 -5.06 -2.55 -3.65
CA VAL A 73 -3.78 -1.84 -3.77
C VAL A 73 -2.85 -2.20 -2.61
N ALA A 74 -3.36 -2.31 -1.38
CA ALA A 74 -2.57 -2.77 -0.23
C ALA A 74 -2.05 -4.20 -0.45
N ARG A 75 -2.88 -5.11 -0.95
CA ARG A 75 -2.48 -6.48 -1.29
C ARG A 75 -1.41 -6.53 -2.39
N ASP A 76 -1.50 -5.66 -3.38
CA ASP A 76 -0.45 -5.53 -4.40
C ASP A 76 0.88 -5.08 -3.78
N ALA A 77 0.85 -4.10 -2.85
CA ALA A 77 2.04 -3.61 -2.17
C ALA A 77 2.67 -4.69 -1.27
N GLU A 78 1.84 -5.40 -0.49
CA GLU A 78 2.28 -6.54 0.34
C GLU A 78 2.97 -7.62 -0.51
N ARG A 79 2.39 -7.98 -1.66
CA ARG A 79 2.94 -9.01 -2.56
C ARG A 79 4.32 -8.62 -3.11
N GLU A 80 4.57 -7.32 -3.27
CA GLU A 80 5.82 -6.79 -3.79
C GLU A 80 6.80 -6.36 -2.68
N ASN A 81 6.45 -6.58 -1.41
CA ASN A 81 7.19 -6.13 -0.24
C ASN A 81 7.46 -4.61 -0.28
N LEU A 82 6.43 -3.84 -0.61
CA LEU A 82 6.44 -2.38 -0.62
C LEU A 82 5.83 -1.83 0.67
N ILE A 83 6.46 -0.79 1.22
CA ILE A 83 5.81 0.08 2.19
C ILE A 83 4.79 0.93 1.42
N LEU A 84 3.55 0.98 1.92
CA LEU A 84 2.47 1.78 1.34
C LEU A 84 1.92 2.74 2.38
N GLU A 85 1.98 4.03 2.08
CA GLU A 85 1.40 5.11 2.88
C GLU A 85 0.21 5.75 2.13
N TRP A 86 -0.78 6.23 2.89
CA TRP A 86 -1.93 6.95 2.36
C TRP A 86 -1.97 8.35 2.97
N ASP A 87 -1.85 9.37 2.13
CA ASP A 87 -2.06 10.75 2.50
C ASP A 87 -3.42 11.19 1.94
N LEU A 88 -4.42 11.33 2.81
CA LEU A 88 -5.76 11.76 2.42
C LEU A 88 -5.97 13.26 2.58
N GLY A 89 -4.95 14.01 3.02
CA GLY A 89 -5.07 15.43 3.34
C GLY A 89 -6.02 15.74 4.52
N ILE A 90 -6.31 14.75 5.38
CA ILE A 90 -7.09 14.95 6.59
C ILE A 90 -6.10 15.40 7.68
N PRO A 91 -6.25 16.58 8.28
CA PRO A 91 -5.38 17.01 9.37
C PRO A 91 -5.45 15.97 10.51
N GLU A 92 -4.30 15.59 11.07
CA GLU A 92 -4.18 14.58 12.13
C GLU A 92 -4.93 14.96 13.44
N ASP A 93 -5.54 16.16 13.51
CA ASP A 93 -6.16 16.74 14.71
C ASP A 93 -7.69 16.53 14.83
N GLU A 94 -8.32 15.72 13.97
CA GLU A 94 -9.71 15.27 14.17
C GLU A 94 -9.76 13.77 14.49
N GLU A 95 -9.16 13.37 15.62
CA GLU A 95 -9.76 12.30 16.40
C GLU A 95 -11.16 12.79 16.79
N PRO A 96 -12.26 12.13 16.39
CA PRO A 96 -13.57 12.52 16.87
C PRO A 96 -13.53 12.34 18.38
N ASP A 97 -13.55 13.46 19.11
CA ASP A 97 -13.65 13.52 20.56
C ASP A 97 -14.56 12.39 21.03
N ALA A 98 -13.97 11.48 21.80
CA ALA A 98 -14.74 10.58 22.64
C ALA A 98 -15.43 11.45 23.70
N VAL A 99 -16.57 12.03 23.34
CA VAL A 99 -17.56 12.63 24.26
C VAL A 99 -18.49 11.57 24.82
#